data_AF-A0A3A6DCM7-F1
#
_entry.id   AF-A0A3A6DCM7-F1
#
_cell.length_a   1.000
_cell.length_b   1.000
_cell.length_c   1.000
_cell.angle_alpha   90.00
_cell.angle_beta   90.00
_cell.angle_gamma   90.00
#
_symmetry.space_group_name_H-M   'P 1'
#
loop_
_entity.id
_entity.type
_entity.pdbx_description
1 polymer ?
#
loop_
_entity_poly.entity_id
_entity_poly.type
_entity_poly.pdbx_seq_one_letter_code
_entity_poly.pdbx_strand_id
1 'polypeptide(L)'
;METDGTTIPDTSFNAVDFGSGKRQKDGILSVRWPDGVCLKIQKDWMYSLTIERDGYIFTRQRFKKNDKQLLIWVERVAKDISNGRYTTKKTEKEIILDIITKRNLASFMNNTKWRELRIGMRKELPFIPPYEYKTLFDDSNYISEDYVQYLIKNEGPNCFCSLDEESFNFLNYKAIEWLKVRPRFFTEEGGQLVKKKVWYDCEKEFTEILKKYSIPYELKNGVYTIYGYK
;
A
#
# COMPACT_ATOMS: atom_id res chain seq x y z
N MET A 1 -33.93 -17.99 19.08
CA MET A 1 -34.71 -17.07 18.24
C MET A 1 -33.93 -16.80 16.97
N GLU A 2 -34.14 -17.66 15.98
CA GLU A 2 -33.57 -17.54 14.65
C GLU A 2 -34.35 -16.47 13.90
N THR A 3 -33.65 -15.45 13.40
CA THR A 3 -34.25 -14.52 12.44
C THR A 3 -34.08 -15.15 11.06
N ASP A 4 -35.19 -15.65 10.53
CA ASP A 4 -35.31 -16.14 9.15
C ASP A 4 -34.80 -15.06 8.18
N GLY A 5 -33.54 -15.22 7.76
CA GLY A 5 -33.00 -14.54 6.61
C GLY A 5 -33.46 -15.28 5.38
N THR A 6 -34.62 -14.89 4.85
CA THR A 6 -35.11 -15.41 3.58
C THR A 6 -34.01 -15.27 2.53
N THR A 7 -33.40 -16.38 2.16
CA THR A 7 -32.33 -16.44 1.17
C THR A 7 -32.95 -16.18 -0.20
N ILE A 8 -32.49 -15.15 -0.91
CA ILE A 8 -33.07 -14.75 -2.20
C ILE A 8 -32.35 -15.52 -3.34
N PRO A 9 -33.06 -16.04 -4.36
CA PRO A 9 -32.45 -16.74 -5.50
C PRO A 9 -31.44 -15.86 -6.27
N ASP A 10 -30.48 -16.49 -6.95
CA ASP A 10 -29.32 -15.86 -7.61
C ASP A 10 -29.68 -14.85 -8.74
N THR A 11 -30.94 -14.85 -9.17
CA THR A 11 -31.51 -13.88 -10.12
C THR A 11 -32.03 -12.59 -9.46
N SER A 12 -31.86 -12.41 -8.14
CA SER A 12 -32.43 -11.31 -7.35
C SER A 12 -32.05 -9.92 -7.82
N PHE A 13 -30.84 -9.75 -8.37
CA PHE A 13 -30.34 -8.45 -8.81
C PHE A 13 -30.82 -8.06 -10.21
N ASN A 14 -31.56 -8.92 -10.91
CA ASN A 14 -32.07 -8.63 -12.26
C ASN A 14 -33.07 -7.47 -12.28
N ALA A 15 -33.78 -7.26 -11.17
CA ALA A 15 -34.78 -6.20 -11.04
C ALA A 15 -34.20 -4.84 -10.62
N VAL A 16 -32.91 -4.80 -10.25
CA VAL A 16 -32.25 -3.55 -9.83
C VAL A 16 -31.99 -2.69 -11.06
N ASP A 17 -32.41 -1.42 -10.99
CA ASP A 17 -32.06 -0.43 -12.01
C ASP A 17 -30.63 0.08 -11.79
N PHE A 18 -29.75 -0.20 -12.75
CA PHE A 18 -28.37 0.24 -12.75
C PHE A 18 -28.14 1.48 -13.63
N GLY A 19 -29.19 2.08 -14.20
CA GLY A 19 -29.09 3.21 -15.11
C GLY A 19 -28.20 2.90 -16.32
N SER A 20 -27.14 3.69 -16.54
CA SER A 20 -26.16 3.46 -17.61
C SER A 20 -25.21 2.29 -17.36
N GLY A 21 -25.25 1.67 -16.18
CA GLY A 21 -24.40 0.55 -15.80
C GLY A 21 -24.69 -0.69 -16.64
N LYS A 22 -23.64 -1.32 -17.16
CA LYS A 22 -23.73 -2.55 -17.96
C LYS A 22 -23.27 -3.74 -17.13
N ARG A 23 -24.13 -4.75 -17.00
CA ARG A 23 -23.80 -5.99 -16.30
C ARG A 23 -22.71 -6.78 -17.05
N GLN A 24 -21.75 -7.29 -16.29
CA GLN A 24 -20.63 -8.10 -16.77
C GLN A 24 -20.86 -9.56 -16.37
N LYS A 25 -20.26 -10.50 -17.10
CA LYS A 25 -20.27 -11.93 -16.77
C LYS A 25 -19.12 -12.27 -15.81
N ASP A 26 -19.18 -11.73 -14.60
CA ASP A 26 -18.15 -11.89 -13.57
C ASP A 26 -18.80 -11.88 -12.18
N GLY A 27 -18.49 -12.89 -11.36
CA GLY A 27 -19.07 -13.03 -10.01
C GLY A 27 -20.59 -13.19 -9.96
N ILE A 28 -21.18 -12.92 -8.78
CA ILE A 28 -22.64 -12.98 -8.53
C ILE A 28 -23.33 -11.76 -9.16
N LEU A 29 -22.72 -10.60 -8.96
CA LEU A 29 -23.08 -9.35 -9.60
C LEU A 29 -21.81 -8.62 -9.97
N SER A 30 -21.71 -8.17 -11.21
CA SER A 30 -20.69 -7.23 -11.65
C SER A 30 -21.34 -6.27 -12.63
N VAL A 31 -21.28 -4.98 -12.33
CA VAL A 31 -21.87 -3.92 -13.15
C VAL A 31 -20.84 -2.82 -13.32
N ARG A 32 -20.65 -2.37 -14.56
CA ARG A 32 -19.66 -1.35 -14.92
C ARG A 32 -20.33 -0.15 -15.58
N TRP A 33 -20.04 1.05 -15.07
CA TRP A 33 -20.52 2.32 -15.62
C TRP A 33 -19.53 2.88 -16.66
N PRO A 34 -19.97 3.79 -17.55
CA PRO A 34 -19.14 4.37 -18.61
C PRO A 34 -17.86 5.07 -18.12
N ASP A 35 -17.90 5.63 -16.91
CA ASP A 35 -16.76 6.28 -16.24
C ASP A 35 -15.77 5.29 -15.62
N GLY A 36 -15.99 3.98 -15.79
CA GLY A 36 -15.12 2.92 -15.33
C GLY A 36 -15.41 2.42 -13.92
N VAL A 37 -16.33 3.06 -13.17
CA VAL A 37 -16.72 2.57 -11.84
C VAL A 37 -17.43 1.23 -11.95
N CYS A 38 -17.03 0.29 -11.11
CA CYS A 38 -17.56 -1.07 -11.04
C CYS A 38 -18.20 -1.32 -9.67
N LEU A 39 -19.39 -1.90 -9.67
CA LEU A 39 -20.01 -2.53 -8.50
C LEU A 39 -19.89 -4.04 -8.65
N LYS A 40 -19.29 -4.71 -7.65
CA LYS A 40 -19.09 -6.16 -7.65
C LYS A 40 -19.65 -6.78 -6.38
N ILE A 41 -20.26 -7.96 -6.51
CA ILE A 41 -20.60 -8.86 -5.43
C ILE A 41 -19.89 -10.19 -5.68
N GLN A 42 -19.07 -10.58 -4.73
CA GLN A 42 -18.35 -11.85 -4.73
C GLN A 42 -18.63 -12.59 -3.42
N LYS A 43 -18.61 -13.92 -3.47
CA LYS A 43 -18.82 -14.76 -2.29
C LYS A 43 -17.61 -15.66 -2.08
N ASP A 44 -16.94 -15.45 -0.95
CA ASP A 44 -15.99 -16.40 -0.39
C ASP A 44 -16.67 -17.08 0.81
N TRP A 45 -16.23 -16.80 2.04
CA TRP A 45 -16.93 -17.17 3.28
C TRP A 45 -18.10 -16.21 3.63
N MET A 46 -18.07 -15.01 3.06
CA MET A 46 -19.08 -13.95 3.18
C MET A 46 -19.35 -13.35 1.81
N TYR A 47 -20.49 -12.68 1.66
CA TYR A 47 -20.76 -11.82 0.51
C TYR A 47 -20.01 -10.50 0.69
N SER A 48 -19.23 -10.11 -0.30
CA SER A 48 -18.52 -8.84 -0.33
C SER A 48 -19.07 -7.97 -1.45
N LEU A 49 -19.65 -6.83 -1.08
CA LEU A 49 -20.04 -5.77 -2.00
C LEU A 49 -18.88 -4.80 -2.10
N THR A 50 -18.33 -4.63 -3.30
CA THR A 50 -17.17 -3.79 -3.56
C THR A 50 -17.50 -2.76 -4.63
N ILE A 51 -17.12 -1.51 -4.39
CA ILE A 51 -17.15 -0.41 -5.37
C ILE A 51 -15.71 -0.09 -5.71
N GLU A 52 -15.34 -0.20 -6.98
CA GLU A 52 -13.96 -0.01 -7.43
C GLU A 52 -13.87 0.72 -8.76
N ARG A 53 -12.73 1.37 -9.02
CA ARG A 53 -12.35 1.89 -10.34
C ARG A 53 -10.86 1.66 -10.55
N ASP A 54 -10.48 1.13 -11.71
CA ASP A 54 -9.09 0.82 -12.07
C ASP A 54 -8.35 -0.05 -11.03
N GLY A 55 -9.07 -0.96 -10.38
CA GLY A 55 -8.55 -1.83 -9.31
C GLY A 55 -8.44 -1.17 -7.94
N TYR A 56 -8.74 0.12 -7.81
CA TYR A 56 -8.82 0.82 -6.53
C TYR A 56 -10.21 0.67 -5.93
N ILE A 57 -10.27 0.13 -4.71
CA ILE A 57 -11.53 -0.10 -3.98
C ILE A 57 -11.88 1.14 -3.17
N PHE A 58 -12.96 1.82 -3.53
CA PHE A 58 -13.49 2.95 -2.77
C PHE A 58 -14.22 2.50 -1.50
N THR A 59 -14.91 1.37 -1.57
CA THR A 59 -15.74 0.87 -0.46
C THR A 59 -15.89 -0.63 -0.59
N ARG A 60 -15.75 -1.32 0.55
CA ARG A 60 -16.05 -2.75 0.68
C ARG A 60 -16.94 -2.97 1.88
N GLN A 61 -18.13 -3.52 1.65
CA GLN A 61 -19.09 -3.89 2.69
C GLN A 61 -19.27 -5.40 2.69
N ARG A 62 -19.26 -6.02 3.88
CA ARG A 62 -19.43 -7.48 4.05
C ARG A 62 -20.81 -7.82 4.58
N PHE A 63 -21.35 -8.93 4.10
CA PHE A 63 -22.65 -9.47 4.48
C PHE A 63 -22.55 -10.98 4.71
N LYS A 64 -23.26 -11.48 5.74
CA LYS A 64 -23.25 -12.91 6.09
C LYS A 64 -24.08 -13.75 5.12
N LYS A 65 -25.17 -13.18 4.59
CA LYS A 65 -26.17 -13.88 3.76
C LYS A 65 -26.62 -12.99 2.61
N ASN A 66 -27.13 -13.62 1.55
CA ASN A 66 -27.79 -12.94 0.44
C ASN A 66 -29.26 -12.75 0.80
N ASP A 67 -29.56 -11.64 1.47
CA ASP A 67 -30.88 -11.31 1.97
C ASP A 67 -31.34 -9.92 1.49
N LYS A 68 -32.51 -9.51 1.98
CA LYS A 68 -33.10 -8.20 1.66
C LYS A 68 -32.18 -7.02 2.03
N GLN A 69 -31.34 -7.16 3.06
CA GLN A 69 -30.42 -6.10 3.46
C GLN A 69 -29.32 -5.91 2.40
N LEU A 70 -28.75 -6.99 1.89
CA LEU A 70 -27.80 -6.93 0.78
C LEU A 70 -28.45 -6.26 -0.45
N LEU A 71 -29.68 -6.65 -0.81
CA LEU A 71 -30.39 -6.06 -1.94
C LEU A 71 -30.61 -4.54 -1.80
N ILE A 72 -31.07 -4.08 -0.63
CA ILE A 72 -31.24 -2.63 -0.34
C ILE A 72 -29.91 -1.89 -0.50
N TRP A 73 -28.80 -2.49 -0.05
CA TRP A 73 -27.47 -1.90 -0.22
C TRP A 73 -27.05 -1.81 -1.68
N VAL A 74 -27.33 -2.83 -2.47
CA VAL A 74 -27.04 -2.84 -3.91
C VAL A 74 -27.83 -1.75 -4.63
N GLU A 75 -29.13 -1.64 -4.39
CA GLU A 75 -29.98 -0.60 -4.98
C GLU A 75 -29.50 0.81 -4.61
N ARG A 76 -29.21 1.02 -3.32
CA ARG A 76 -28.69 2.30 -2.82
C ARG A 76 -27.37 2.66 -3.50
N VAL A 77 -26.44 1.72 -3.57
CA VAL A 77 -25.12 1.95 -4.16
C VAL A 77 -25.21 2.16 -5.67
N ALA A 78 -26.04 1.40 -6.38
CA ALA A 78 -26.29 1.57 -7.80
C ALA A 78 -26.80 2.99 -8.10
N LYS A 79 -27.77 3.48 -7.30
CA LYS A 79 -28.26 4.85 -7.39
C LYS A 79 -27.17 5.89 -7.12
N ASP A 80 -26.37 5.70 -6.07
CA ASP A 80 -25.26 6.60 -5.73
C ASP A 80 -24.22 6.68 -6.86
N ILE A 81 -23.88 5.55 -7.48
CA ILE A 81 -22.94 5.49 -8.61
C ILE A 81 -23.54 6.20 -9.82
N SER A 82 -24.79 5.90 -10.18
CA SER A 82 -25.48 6.55 -11.31
C SER A 82 -25.64 8.06 -11.13
N ASN A 83 -25.72 8.53 -9.88
CA ASN A 83 -25.74 9.96 -9.55
C ASN A 83 -24.35 10.62 -9.53
N GLY A 84 -23.29 9.89 -9.87
CA GLY A 84 -21.94 10.42 -10.01
C GLY A 84 -21.14 10.52 -8.70
N ARG A 85 -21.62 9.92 -7.59
CA ARG A 85 -20.95 9.99 -6.27
C ARG A 85 -19.50 9.48 -6.29
N TYR A 86 -19.22 8.51 -7.16
CA TYR A 86 -17.89 7.88 -7.28
C TYR A 86 -17.11 8.37 -8.49
N THR A 87 -17.75 9.10 -9.42
CA THR A 87 -17.09 9.71 -10.57
C THR A 87 -16.09 10.77 -10.13
N THR A 88 -16.48 11.61 -9.17
CA THR A 88 -15.66 12.71 -8.63
C THR A 88 -14.58 12.26 -7.64
N LYS A 89 -14.67 11.04 -7.11
CA LYS A 89 -13.65 10.49 -6.23
C LYS A 89 -12.41 10.14 -7.03
N LYS A 90 -11.24 10.49 -6.51
CA LYS A 90 -9.95 10.13 -7.11
C LYS A 90 -9.53 8.75 -6.64
N THR A 91 -9.03 7.94 -7.57
CA THR A 91 -8.28 6.73 -7.29
C THR A 91 -6.92 7.07 -6.71
N GLU A 92 -6.29 6.12 -6.04
CA GLU A 92 -4.93 6.28 -5.53
C GLU A 92 -3.92 6.68 -6.62
N LYS A 93 -4.05 6.13 -7.84
CA LYS A 93 -3.20 6.49 -8.99
C LYS A 93 -3.35 7.98 -9.36
N GLU A 94 -4.58 8.49 -9.37
CA GLU A 94 -4.84 9.90 -9.67
C GLU A 94 -4.32 10.81 -8.56
N ILE A 95 -4.49 10.42 -7.30
CA ILE A 95 -3.95 11.18 -6.16
C ILE A 95 -2.41 11.23 -6.23
N ILE A 96 -1.75 10.09 -6.52
CA ILE A 96 -0.30 10.03 -6.71
C ILE A 96 0.12 10.96 -7.86
N LEU A 97 -0.58 10.92 -9.00
CA LEU A 97 -0.26 11.77 -10.15
C LEU A 97 -0.42 13.27 -9.82
N ASP A 98 -1.45 13.65 -9.07
CA ASP A 98 -1.64 15.02 -8.61
C ASP A 98 -0.48 15.47 -7.72
N ILE A 99 -0.05 14.62 -6.78
CA ILE A 99 1.06 14.94 -5.88
C ILE A 99 2.36 15.12 -6.67
N ILE A 100 2.67 14.19 -7.57
CA ILE A 100 3.86 14.25 -8.45
C ILE A 100 3.85 15.54 -9.26
N THR A 101 2.71 15.86 -9.88
CA THR A 101 2.56 17.06 -10.72
C THR A 101 2.70 18.34 -9.88
N LYS A 102 2.01 18.41 -8.73
CA LYS A 102 2.03 19.58 -7.85
C LYS A 102 3.41 19.83 -7.23
N ARG A 103 4.14 18.76 -6.89
CA ARG A 103 5.49 18.84 -6.31
C ARG A 103 6.60 18.85 -7.38
N ASN A 104 6.26 18.74 -8.66
CA ASN A 104 7.17 18.65 -9.80
C ASN A 104 8.24 17.57 -9.63
N LEU A 105 7.82 16.37 -9.22
CA LEU A 105 8.72 15.24 -8.98
C LEU A 105 8.90 14.40 -10.25
N ALA A 106 10.08 13.84 -10.45
CA ALA A 106 10.35 12.83 -11.48
C ALA A 106 10.43 11.42 -10.87
N SER A 107 10.04 10.40 -11.63
CA SER A 107 10.15 9.01 -11.18
C SER A 107 11.56 8.47 -11.44
N PHE A 108 12.19 7.91 -10.42
CA PHE A 108 13.54 7.32 -10.49
C PHE A 108 13.53 5.79 -10.38
N MET A 109 12.35 5.21 -10.12
CA MET A 109 12.22 3.81 -9.74
C MET A 109 10.89 3.20 -10.20
N ASN A 110 10.87 1.88 -10.42
CA ASN A 110 9.69 1.14 -10.88
C ASN A 110 9.34 -0.06 -9.99
N ASN A 111 8.16 -0.64 -10.17
CA ASN A 111 7.70 -1.75 -9.33
C ASN A 111 8.61 -3.00 -9.39
N THR A 112 9.24 -3.26 -10.54
CA THR A 112 10.12 -4.43 -10.72
C THR A 112 11.36 -4.31 -9.86
N LYS A 113 12.06 -3.18 -9.96
CA LYS A 113 13.27 -2.92 -9.18
C LYS A 113 12.99 -2.84 -7.67
N TRP A 114 11.81 -2.35 -7.26
CA TRP A 114 11.43 -2.28 -5.84
C TRP A 114 11.22 -3.69 -5.28
N ARG A 115 10.58 -4.55 -6.08
CA ARG A 115 10.40 -5.96 -5.75
C ARG A 115 11.74 -6.68 -5.67
N GLU A 116 12.64 -6.45 -6.63
CA GLU A 116 13.97 -7.05 -6.66
C GLU A 116 14.82 -6.62 -5.46
N LEU A 117 14.84 -5.32 -5.12
CA LEU A 117 15.49 -4.81 -3.92
C LEU A 117 14.96 -5.50 -2.66
N ARG A 118 13.63 -5.59 -2.51
CA ARG A 118 13.01 -6.26 -1.36
C ARG A 118 13.39 -7.74 -1.28
N ILE A 119 13.37 -8.45 -2.41
CA ILE A 119 13.74 -9.86 -2.48
C ILE A 119 15.22 -10.04 -2.12
N GLY A 120 16.11 -9.22 -2.68
CA GLY A 120 17.54 -9.22 -2.37
C GLY A 120 17.79 -8.98 -0.89
N MET A 121 17.21 -7.92 -0.32
CA MET A 121 17.35 -7.60 1.10
C MET A 121 16.88 -8.73 2.03
N ARG A 122 15.81 -9.45 1.66
CA ARG A 122 15.25 -10.54 2.48
C ARG A 122 15.97 -11.87 2.33
N LYS A 123 16.48 -12.18 1.14
CA LYS A 123 17.02 -13.52 0.81
C LYS A 123 18.54 -13.59 0.72
N GLU A 124 19.20 -12.47 0.44
CA GLU A 124 20.64 -12.44 0.14
C GLU A 124 21.47 -11.78 1.25
N LEU A 125 20.87 -10.91 2.09
CA LEU A 125 21.59 -10.30 3.21
C LEU A 125 21.72 -11.25 4.42
N PRO A 126 22.84 -11.18 5.17
CA PRO A 126 23.02 -11.97 6.39
C PRO A 126 22.03 -11.58 7.49
N PHE A 127 21.58 -10.33 7.49
CA PHE A 127 20.52 -9.80 8.34
C PHE A 127 19.89 -8.61 7.62
N ILE A 128 18.69 -8.23 8.03
CA ILE A 128 18.01 -7.09 7.44
C ILE A 128 18.48 -5.80 8.13
N PRO A 129 19.10 -4.86 7.39
CA PRO A 129 19.50 -3.60 7.98
C PRO A 129 18.29 -2.70 8.29
N PRO A 130 18.43 -1.81 9.28
CA PRO A 130 17.46 -0.77 9.54
C PRO A 130 17.21 0.07 8.29
N TYR A 131 15.94 0.42 8.10
CA TYR A 131 15.52 1.26 7.01
C TYR A 131 14.34 2.14 7.40
N GLU A 132 14.17 3.22 6.66
CA GLU A 132 13.05 4.16 6.77
C GLU A 132 12.56 4.50 5.37
N TYR A 133 11.28 4.75 5.22
CA TYR A 133 10.73 5.21 3.94
C TYR A 133 9.75 6.33 4.16
N LYS A 134 9.61 7.15 3.12
CA LYS A 134 8.58 8.18 3.02
C LYS A 134 7.73 7.89 1.80
N THR A 135 6.42 8.05 1.96
CA THR A 135 5.45 8.00 0.87
C THR A 135 5.07 9.40 0.41
N LEU A 136 4.52 9.50 -0.79
CA LEU A 136 3.96 10.74 -1.34
C LEU A 136 2.83 11.31 -0.48
N PHE A 137 2.15 10.46 0.29
CA PHE A 137 1.04 10.85 1.18
C PHE A 137 1.50 11.42 2.52
N ASP A 138 2.77 11.22 2.86
CA ASP A 138 3.31 11.73 4.10
C ASP A 138 3.48 13.26 4.02
N ASP A 139 3.19 13.94 5.13
CA ASP A 139 3.35 15.39 5.24
C ASP A 139 4.81 15.82 5.09
N SER A 140 5.05 17.08 4.73
CA SER A 140 6.41 17.63 4.64
C SER A 140 7.19 17.54 5.94
N ASN A 141 6.50 17.41 7.08
CA ASN A 141 7.07 17.31 8.42
C ASN A 141 7.13 15.86 8.94
N TYR A 142 6.92 14.86 8.08
CA TYR A 142 6.86 13.44 8.44
C TYR A 142 8.08 12.95 9.23
N ILE A 143 9.24 13.54 8.97
CA ILE A 143 10.44 13.32 9.78
C ILE A 143 11.06 14.68 10.06
N SER A 144 11.23 15.02 11.33
CA SER A 144 12.00 16.21 11.69
C SER A 144 13.45 16.03 11.26
N GLU A 145 14.07 17.09 10.75
CA GLU A 145 15.51 17.10 10.48
C GLU A 145 16.26 16.64 11.74
N ASP A 146 15.80 17.02 12.94
CA ASP A 146 16.37 16.57 14.22
C ASP A 146 16.29 15.05 14.45
N TYR A 147 15.23 14.36 14.01
CA TYR A 147 15.16 12.90 14.06
C TYR A 147 16.14 12.27 13.06
N VAL A 148 16.22 12.81 11.84
CA VAL A 148 17.25 12.42 10.85
C VAL A 148 18.66 12.67 11.40
N GLN A 149 18.88 13.78 12.11
CA GLN A 149 20.15 14.12 12.73
C GLN A 149 20.44 13.27 13.97
N TYR A 150 19.44 12.89 14.77
CA TYR A 150 19.58 11.92 15.86
C TYR A 150 20.01 10.55 15.33
N LEU A 151 19.38 10.12 14.24
CA LEU A 151 19.78 8.94 13.50
C LEU A 151 21.23 9.08 13.00
N ILE A 152 21.62 10.23 12.44
CA ILE A 152 22.98 10.49 11.94
C ILE A 152 24.01 10.55 13.09
N LYS A 153 23.67 11.15 14.24
CA LYS A 153 24.58 11.35 15.38
C LYS A 153 24.92 10.06 16.13
N ASN A 154 24.05 9.05 16.09
CA ASN A 154 24.20 7.85 16.91
C ASN A 154 24.86 6.67 16.21
N GLU A 155 25.56 6.84 15.09
CA GLU A 155 26.24 5.74 14.35
C GLU A 155 25.35 4.49 14.11
N GLY A 156 24.03 4.67 14.06
CA GLY A 156 23.05 3.61 13.82
C GLY A 156 21.72 3.90 14.51
N PRO A 157 20.57 3.65 13.86
CA PRO A 157 19.30 3.67 14.57
C PRO A 157 19.25 2.52 15.59
N ASN A 158 18.65 2.76 16.75
CA ASN A 158 17.94 1.68 17.43
C ASN A 158 16.83 1.22 16.47
N CYS A 159 16.97 0.02 15.93
CA CYS A 159 16.00 -0.55 15.01
C CYS A 159 14.68 -0.79 15.78
N PHE A 160 13.71 0.13 15.64
CA PHE A 160 12.34 -0.08 16.16
C PHE A 160 11.43 -0.75 15.13
N CYS A 161 11.80 -0.73 13.84
CA CYS A 161 11.01 -1.32 12.78
C CYS A 161 11.66 -2.65 12.37
N SER A 162 11.13 -3.75 12.87
CA SER A 162 11.26 -5.02 12.18
C SER A 162 10.81 -4.80 10.73
N LEU A 163 11.48 -5.45 9.77
CA LEU A 163 10.92 -5.66 8.43
C LEU A 163 9.76 -6.66 8.56
N ASP A 164 8.80 -6.36 9.42
CA ASP A 164 7.54 -7.05 9.45
C ASP A 164 6.85 -6.80 8.13
N GLU A 165 5.96 -7.71 7.78
CA GLU A 165 5.18 -7.55 6.57
C GLU A 165 4.54 -6.15 6.60
N GLU A 166 4.06 -5.65 7.76
CA GLU A 166 3.42 -4.34 8.00
C GLU A 166 4.18 -3.12 7.47
N SER A 167 5.51 -3.14 7.55
CA SER A 167 6.33 -1.99 7.14
C SER A 167 6.55 -1.89 5.62
N PHE A 168 6.26 -2.93 4.83
CA PHE A 168 6.26 -2.93 3.35
C PHE A 168 4.88 -3.31 2.77
N ASN A 169 3.84 -3.36 3.63
CA ASN A 169 2.83 -4.44 3.56
C ASN A 169 1.87 -4.47 2.41
N PHE A 170 1.70 -3.37 1.69
CA PHE A 170 0.72 -3.36 0.60
C PHE A 170 1.35 -3.22 -0.78
N LEU A 171 2.68 -3.33 -0.88
CA LEU A 171 3.41 -3.30 -2.17
C LEU A 171 3.04 -2.08 -3.03
N ASN A 172 2.57 -0.98 -2.43
CA ASN A 172 2.32 0.23 -3.18
C ASN A 172 3.64 0.99 -3.40
N TYR A 173 4.55 0.33 -4.09
CA TYR A 173 5.82 0.85 -4.56
C TYR A 173 5.67 2.16 -5.34
N LYS A 174 4.49 2.40 -5.93
CA LYS A 174 4.18 3.61 -6.69
C LYS A 174 4.01 4.84 -5.79
N ALA A 175 3.81 4.67 -4.49
CA ALA A 175 3.67 5.75 -3.54
C ALA A 175 4.97 6.07 -2.79
N ILE A 176 6.01 5.22 -2.87
CA ILE A 176 7.27 5.46 -2.17
C ILE A 176 7.96 6.67 -2.79
N GLU A 177 8.20 7.72 -2.01
CA GLU A 177 9.00 8.89 -2.39
C GLU A 177 10.49 8.55 -2.27
N TRP A 178 10.91 8.03 -1.12
CA TRP A 178 12.28 7.55 -0.91
C TRP A 178 12.35 6.45 0.15
N LEU A 179 13.42 5.65 0.10
CA LEU A 179 13.82 4.63 1.07
C LEU A 179 15.27 4.93 1.51
N LYS A 180 15.51 5.02 2.82
CA LYS A 180 16.85 5.16 3.41
C LYS A 180 17.22 3.85 4.10
N VAL A 181 18.41 3.34 3.82
CA VAL A 181 18.92 2.09 4.40
C VAL A 181 20.29 2.34 5.02
N ARG A 182 20.54 1.71 6.17
CA ARG A 182 21.84 1.75 6.87
C ARG A 182 22.37 0.34 7.09
N PRO A 183 23.19 -0.17 6.16
CA PRO A 183 23.72 -1.52 6.25
C PRO A 183 24.76 -1.71 7.36
N ARG A 184 25.34 -0.61 7.87
CA ARG A 184 26.21 -0.59 9.02
C ARG A 184 25.57 0.19 10.17
N PHE A 185 25.38 -0.46 11.30
CA PHE A 185 24.76 0.12 12.50
C PHE A 185 25.22 -0.63 13.75
N PHE A 186 24.91 -0.08 14.94
CA PHE A 186 25.06 -0.82 16.19
C PHE A 186 23.75 -0.86 16.96
N THR A 187 23.60 -1.87 17.81
CA THR A 187 22.59 -1.90 18.88
C THR A 187 23.27 -1.73 20.24
N GLU A 188 22.54 -1.18 21.21
CA GLU A 188 22.99 -1.18 22.61
C GLU A 188 22.41 -2.40 23.32
N GLU A 189 23.28 -3.27 23.83
CA GLU A 189 22.90 -4.39 24.69
C GLU A 189 23.25 -4.09 26.15
N GLY A 190 22.47 -4.66 27.08
CA GLY A 190 22.64 -4.49 28.52
C GLY A 190 21.76 -3.39 29.14
N GLY A 191 21.75 -3.32 30.48
CA GLY A 191 21.03 -2.28 31.22
C GLY A 191 21.74 -0.92 31.15
N GLN A 192 21.08 0.16 31.60
CA GLN A 192 21.61 1.53 31.54
C GLN A 192 23.03 1.72 32.09
N LEU A 193 23.45 0.89 33.05
CA LEU A 193 24.76 0.95 33.71
C LEU A 193 25.87 0.13 33.02
N VAL A 194 25.51 -0.75 32.08
CA VAL A 194 26.44 -1.66 31.37
C VAL A 194 26.11 -1.72 29.87
N LYS A 195 25.86 -0.55 29.27
CA LYS A 195 25.58 -0.45 27.84
C LYS A 195 26.82 -0.84 27.02
N LYS A 196 26.68 -1.88 26.20
CA LYS A 196 27.68 -2.30 25.24
C LYS A 196 27.16 -2.07 23.83
N LYS A 197 27.97 -1.45 22.97
CA LYS A 197 27.69 -1.35 21.53
C LYS A 197 28.01 -2.70 20.85
N VAL A 198 27.05 -3.25 20.13
CA VAL A 198 27.23 -4.42 19.27
C VAL A 198 27.06 -3.99 17.81
N TRP A 199 28.12 -4.12 17.03
CA TRP A 199 28.16 -3.67 15.65
C TRP A 199 27.68 -4.74 14.67
N TYR A 200 26.92 -4.29 13.67
CA TYR A 200 26.43 -5.06 12.55
C TYR A 200 26.86 -4.37 11.26
N ASP A 201 27.35 -5.15 10.30
CA ASP A 201 27.77 -4.65 8.99
C ASP A 201 27.40 -5.66 7.90
N CYS A 202 26.56 -5.22 6.96
CA CYS A 202 26.24 -5.93 5.72
C CYS A 202 26.39 -5.01 4.50
N GLU A 203 27.24 -3.97 4.59
CA GLU A 203 27.37 -2.94 3.56
C GLU A 203 27.87 -3.51 2.24
N LYS A 204 28.78 -4.48 2.31
CA LYS A 204 29.28 -5.17 1.11
C LYS A 204 28.17 -5.92 0.40
N GLU A 205 27.43 -6.76 1.09
CA GLU A 205 26.32 -7.55 0.54
C GLU A 205 25.19 -6.64 0.04
N PHE A 206 24.90 -5.56 0.77
CA PHE A 206 23.90 -4.58 0.36
C PHE A 206 24.30 -3.86 -0.93
N THR A 207 25.55 -3.40 -1.06
CA THR A 207 26.02 -2.75 -2.29
C THR A 207 26.08 -3.72 -3.48
N GLU A 208 26.36 -5.00 -3.25
CA GLU A 208 26.27 -6.05 -4.27
C GLU A 208 24.83 -6.23 -4.78
N ILE A 209 23.83 -6.22 -3.88
CA ILE A 209 22.40 -6.25 -4.25
C ILE A 209 22.04 -5.03 -5.11
N LEU A 210 22.43 -3.82 -4.68
CA LEU A 210 22.12 -2.59 -5.43
C LEU A 210 22.72 -2.62 -6.84
N LYS A 211 23.95 -3.12 -6.99
CA LYS A 211 24.61 -3.30 -8.30
C LYS A 211 23.90 -4.36 -9.14
N LYS A 212 23.65 -5.53 -8.58
CA LYS A 212 23.00 -6.67 -9.24
C LYS A 212 21.65 -6.30 -9.86
N TYR A 213 20.83 -5.54 -9.12
CA TYR A 213 19.51 -5.11 -9.58
C TYR A 213 19.48 -3.70 -10.19
N SER A 214 20.66 -3.10 -10.41
CA SER A 214 20.79 -1.75 -10.99
C SER A 214 19.91 -0.70 -10.29
N ILE A 215 19.91 -0.73 -8.95
CA ILE A 215 19.13 0.17 -8.11
C ILE A 215 19.89 1.49 -7.95
N PRO A 216 19.33 2.64 -8.38
CA PRO A 216 19.96 3.93 -8.19
C PRO A 216 19.90 4.33 -6.71
N TYR A 217 20.97 4.93 -6.21
CA TYR A 217 21.05 5.41 -4.82
C TYR A 217 21.98 6.61 -4.68
N GLU A 218 21.78 7.36 -3.61
CA GLU A 218 22.69 8.39 -3.12
C GLU A 218 23.25 7.97 -1.77
N LEU A 219 24.57 8.03 -1.60
CA LEU A 219 25.24 7.71 -0.34
C LEU A 219 25.69 8.98 0.36
N LYS A 220 25.22 9.20 1.59
CA LYS A 220 25.67 10.32 2.44
C LYS A 220 25.75 9.85 3.89
N ASN A 221 26.92 10.03 4.52
CA ASN A 221 27.16 9.66 5.93
C ASN A 221 26.73 8.22 6.28
N GLY A 222 27.06 7.24 5.41
CA GLY A 222 26.70 5.83 5.61
C GLY A 222 25.21 5.50 5.39
N VAL A 223 24.41 6.46 4.90
CA VAL A 223 22.99 6.28 4.58
C VAL A 223 22.81 6.17 3.08
N TYR A 224 22.25 5.05 2.64
CA TYR A 224 21.88 4.79 1.26
C TYR A 224 20.45 5.26 1.03
N THR A 225 20.28 6.31 0.22
CA THR A 225 18.96 6.86 -0.13
C THR A 225 18.58 6.42 -1.53
N ILE A 226 17.48 5.69 -1.66
CA ILE A 226 16.93 5.15 -2.90
C ILE A 226 15.63 5.90 -3.17
N TYR A 227 15.59 6.67 -4.25
CA TYR A 227 14.44 7.49 -4.59
C TYR A 227 13.44 6.73 -5.44
N GLY A 228 12.17 6.76 -5.03
CA GLY A 228 11.03 6.49 -5.89
C GLY A 228 10.71 7.70 -6.76
N TYR A 229 10.69 8.88 -6.12
CA TYR A 229 10.49 10.18 -6.75
C TYR A 229 11.43 11.22 -6.16
N LYS A 230 11.94 12.13 -7.01
CA LYS A 230 12.82 13.24 -6.64
C LYS A 230 12.59 14.45 -7.52
#